data_AF-A0A9P3MTI9-F1
#
_entry.id   AF-A0A9P3MTI9-F1
#
_cell.length_a   1.000
_cell.length_b   1.000
_cell.length_c   1.000
_cell.angle_alpha   90.00
_cell.angle_beta   90.00
_cell.angle_gamma   90.00
#
_symmetry.space_group_name_H-M   'P 1'
#
loop_
_entity.id
_entity.type
_entity.pdbx_description
1 polymer ?
#
loop_
_entity_poly.entity_id
_entity_poly.type
_entity_poly.pdbx_seq_one_letter_code
_entity_poly.pdbx_strand_id
1 'polypeptide(L)'
;MEADLTNMIDIEIQCNGGVLGTVVIDKEWSLSAVRTEIFAVFPGTAPEEFEFWIHGPGEEPKKISHRREPHISAADFMPPKELEIRALDD
;
A
#
# COMPACT_ATOMS: atom_id res chain seq x y z
N MET A 1 -22.13 -13.92 6.32
CA MET A 1 -21.32 -12.70 6.36
C MET A 1 -21.06 -12.36 4.90
N GLU A 2 -21.88 -11.50 4.31
CA GLU A 2 -21.71 -11.10 2.91
C GLU A 2 -20.60 -10.03 2.89
N ALA A 3 -19.52 -10.29 2.16
CA ALA A 3 -18.49 -9.28 1.93
C ALA A 3 -19.03 -8.31 0.87
N ASP A 4 -19.20 -7.05 1.25
CA ASP A 4 -19.59 -5.98 0.35
C ASP A 4 -18.41 -5.72 -0.63
N LEU A 5 -18.44 -6.39 -1.78
CA LEU A 5 -17.41 -6.28 -2.83
C LEU A 5 -17.28 -4.83 -3.37
N THR A 6 -18.22 -3.94 -3.05
CA THR A 6 -18.28 -2.54 -3.47
C THR A 6 -17.20 -1.65 -2.83
N ASN A 7 -16.55 -2.11 -1.75
CA ASN A 7 -15.49 -1.36 -1.07
C ASN A 7 -14.08 -1.79 -1.46
N MET A 8 -13.93 -2.82 -2.29
CA MET A 8 -12.62 -3.28 -2.72
C MET A 8 -12.02 -2.39 -3.82
N ILE A 9 -10.71 -2.20 -3.76
CA ILE A 9 -9.90 -1.44 -4.70
C ILE A 9 -8.69 -2.27 -5.12
N ASP A 10 -8.36 -2.20 -6.40
CA ASP A 10 -7.10 -2.70 -6.92
C ASP A 10 -6.00 -1.65 -6.69
N ILE A 11 -4.97 -2.04 -5.95
CA ILE A 11 -3.77 -1.23 -5.76
C ILE A 11 -2.62 -1.90 -6.48
N GLU A 12 -2.02 -1.17 -7.42
CA GLU A 12 -0.76 -1.57 -8.02
C GLU A 12 0.39 -1.33 -7.04
N ILE A 13 1.17 -2.37 -6.79
CA ILE A 13 2.33 -2.34 -5.91
C ILE A 13 3.58 -2.24 -6.77
N GLN A 14 4.32 -1.17 -6.58
CA GLN A 14 5.59 -0.92 -7.27
C GLN A 14 6.77 -1.09 -6.31
N CYS A 15 7.88 -1.66 -6.78
CA CYS A 15 9.13 -1.78 -6.04
C CYS A 15 10.32 -1.46 -6.94
N ASN A 16 11.19 -0.56 -6.47
CA ASN A 16 12.37 -0.10 -7.21
C ASN A 16 12.08 0.34 -8.66
N GLY A 17 10.93 0.97 -8.91
CA GLY A 17 10.50 1.41 -10.24
C GLY A 17 9.97 0.30 -11.16
N GLY A 18 9.77 -0.92 -10.66
CA GLY A 18 9.08 -2.01 -11.35
C GLY A 18 7.75 -2.36 -10.69
N VAL A 19 6.74 -2.72 -11.50
CA VAL A 19 5.46 -3.21 -11.00
C VAL A 19 5.66 -4.65 -10.47
N LEU A 20 5.44 -4.86 -9.16
CA LEU A 20 5.46 -6.19 -8.55
C LEU A 20 4.17 -6.95 -8.84
N GLY A 21 3.04 -6.25 -8.83
CA GLY A 21 1.72 -6.83 -9.07
C GLY A 21 0.61 -5.93 -8.54
N THR A 22 -0.62 -6.45 -8.59
CA THR A 22 -1.80 -5.74 -8.11
C THR A 22 -2.42 -6.55 -6.97
N VAL A 23 -2.80 -5.87 -5.88
CA VAL A 23 -3.50 -6.47 -4.75
C VAL A 23 -4.88 -5.85 -4.63
N VAL A 24 -5.88 -6.68 -4.31
CA VAL A 24 -7.24 -6.23 -4.05
C VAL A 24 -7.38 -6.08 -2.54
N ILE A 25 -7.65 -4.86 -2.09
CA ILE A 25 -7.86 -4.56 -0.67
C ILE A 25 -9.12 -3.74 -0.47
N ASP A 26 -9.68 -3.75 0.73
CA ASP A 26 -10.82 -2.90 1.05
C ASP A 26 -10.38 -1.46 1.34
N LYS A 27 -11.05 -0.46 0.77
CA LYS A 27 -10.73 0.97 0.94
C LYS A 27 -10.87 1.46 2.39
N GLU A 28 -11.66 0.77 3.22
CA GLU A 28 -11.83 1.08 4.64
C GLU A 28 -10.76 0.40 5.51
N TRP A 29 -9.93 -0.49 4.93
CA TRP A 29 -8.85 -1.11 5.68
C TRP A 29 -7.81 -0.08 6.12
N SER A 30 -7.36 -0.25 7.35
CA SER A 30 -6.24 0.51 7.90
C SER A 30 -4.95 0.08 7.22
N LEU A 31 -3.97 0.99 7.14
CA LEU A 31 -2.64 0.71 6.57
C LEU A 31 -2.02 -0.59 7.10
N SER A 32 -2.21 -0.95 8.37
CA SER A 32 -1.69 -2.22 8.94
C SER A 32 -2.31 -3.47 8.31
N ALA A 33 -3.60 -3.45 7.98
CA ALA A 33 -4.28 -4.56 7.33
C ALA A 33 -3.83 -4.66 5.86
N VAL A 34 -3.75 -3.52 5.16
CA VAL A 34 -3.17 -3.42 3.81
C VAL A 34 -1.77 -4.00 3.76
N ARG A 35 -0.93 -3.60 4.71
CA ARG A 35 0.45 -4.07 4.85
C ARG A 35 0.48 -5.59 4.97
N THR A 36 -0.34 -6.14 5.87
CA THR A 36 -0.45 -7.60 6.06
C THR A 36 -0.82 -8.30 4.76
N GLU A 37 -1.78 -7.78 4.01
CA GLU A 37 -2.22 -8.38 2.74
C GLU A 37 -1.13 -8.32 1.67
N ILE A 38 -0.46 -7.17 1.52
CA ILE A 38 0.66 -7.00 0.59
C ILE A 38 1.77 -8.02 0.92
N PHE A 39 2.18 -8.13 2.18
CA PHE A 39 3.24 -9.06 2.58
C PHE A 39 2.79 -10.53 2.57
N ALA A 40 1.49 -10.81 2.62
CA ALA A 40 0.98 -12.16 2.39
C ALA A 40 1.17 -12.58 0.92
N VAL A 41 1.04 -11.63 -0.02
CA VAL A 41 1.26 -11.86 -1.46
C VAL A 41 2.75 -11.93 -1.82
N PHE A 42 3.59 -11.18 -1.11
CA PHE A 42 5.04 -11.16 -1.31
C PHE A 42 5.79 -11.83 -0.14
N PRO A 43 5.79 -13.17 -0.04
CA PRO A 43 6.47 -13.87 1.05
C PRO A 43 7.98 -13.71 0.93
N GLY A 44 8.62 -13.29 2.03
CA GLY A 44 10.08 -13.15 2.13
C GLY A 44 10.57 -11.72 2.37
N THR A 45 9.67 -10.73 2.34
CA THR A 45 9.98 -9.34 2.68
C THR A 45 9.42 -9.00 4.05
N ALA A 46 10.28 -8.64 5.01
CA ALA A 46 9.81 -8.28 6.34
C ALA A 46 9.21 -6.88 6.29
N PRO A 47 8.01 -6.64 6.85
CA PRO A 47 7.37 -5.35 6.73
C PRO A 47 8.24 -4.19 7.20
N GLU A 48 9.04 -4.42 8.23
CA GLU A 48 9.96 -3.46 8.86
C GLU A 48 11.15 -3.05 7.99
N GLU A 49 11.48 -3.83 6.96
CA GLU A 49 12.55 -3.54 5.99
C GLU A 49 12.03 -2.75 4.78
N PHE A 50 10.76 -2.33 4.78
CA PHE A 50 10.15 -1.60 3.69
C PHE A 50 9.46 -0.33 4.15
N GLU A 51 9.52 0.68 3.30
CA GLU A 51 8.79 1.93 3.42
C GLU A 51 7.68 2.01 2.39
N PHE A 52 6.53 2.49 2.82
CA PHE A 52 5.43 2.79 1.93
C PHE A 52 5.52 4.24 1.49
N TRP A 53 5.35 4.48 0.20
CA TRP A 53 5.39 5.77 -0.45
C TRP A 53 4.15 5.91 -1.34
N ILE A 54 3.51 7.08 -1.33
CA ILE A 54 2.39 7.38 -2.22
C ILE A 54 2.89 8.34 -3.28
N HIS A 55 2.61 8.02 -4.53
CA HIS A 55 2.81 8.91 -5.66
C HIS A 55 1.47 9.43 -6.12
N GLY A 56 1.32 10.76 -6.20
CA GLY A 56 0.14 11.39 -6.78
C GLY A 56 0.47 12.00 -8.14
N PRO A 57 -0.51 12.15 -9.05
CA PRO A 57 -0.26 12.77 -10.35
C PRO A 57 0.19 14.22 -10.19
N GLY A 58 1.46 14.50 -10.48
CA GLY A 58 2.07 15.82 -10.32
C GLY A 58 2.42 16.17 -8.87
N GLU A 59 2.36 15.22 -7.94
CA GLU A 59 2.84 15.37 -6.57
C GLU A 59 4.18 14.63 -6.38
N GLU A 60 5.03 15.14 -5.50
CA GLU A 60 6.22 14.41 -5.09
C GLU A 60 5.85 13.18 -4.25
N PRO A 61 6.60 12.08 -4.35
CA PRO A 61 6.40 10.90 -3.53
C PRO A 61 6.41 11.24 -2.03
N LYS A 62 5.35 10.86 -1.33
CA LYS A 62 5.22 11.07 0.12
C LYS A 62 5.36 9.77 0.86
N LYS A 63 6.34 9.71 1.77
CA LYS A 63 6.54 8.58 2.67
C LYS A 63 5.40 8.49 3.68
N ILE A 64 4.73 7.35 3.70
CA ILE A 64 3.71 7.01 4.69
C ILE A 64 4.40 6.32 5.86
N SER A 65 4.15 6.81 7.07
CA SER A 65 4.70 6.16 8.25
C SER A 65 3.59 5.78 9.22
N HIS A 66 3.37 4.46 9.37
CA HIS A 66 2.40 3.90 10.32
C HIS A 66 2.51 4.50 11.74
N ARG A 67 3.74 4.79 12.20
CA ARG A 67 3.97 5.38 13.54
C ARG A 67 3.49 6.83 13.68
N ARG A 68 3.41 7.58 12.58
CA ARG A 68 3.01 9.00 12.59
C ARG A 68 1.59 9.21 12.12
N GLU A 69 1.06 8.31 11.31
CA GLU A 69 -0.20 8.52 10.61
C GLU A 69 -1.13 7.31 10.78
N PRO A 70 -1.66 7.09 12.01
CA PRO A 70 -2.57 5.98 12.29
C PRO A 70 -3.93 6.13 11.59
N HIS A 71 -4.24 7.31 11.03
CA HIS A 71 -5.49 7.61 10.35
C HIS A 71 -5.47 7.35 8.85
N ILE A 72 -4.32 6.95 8.28
CA ILE A 72 -4.24 6.67 6.85
C ILE A 72 -4.92 5.33 6.55
N SER A 73 -5.82 5.38 5.57
CA SER A 73 -6.64 4.26 5.12
C SER A 73 -6.26 3.86 3.70
N ALA A 74 -6.68 2.67 3.28
CA ALA A 74 -6.53 2.21 1.90
C ALA A 74 -7.09 3.19 0.87
N ALA A 75 -8.14 3.93 1.22
CA ALA A 75 -8.73 4.97 0.38
C ALA A 75 -7.73 6.09 -0.02
N ASP A 76 -6.72 6.36 0.81
CA ASP A 76 -5.67 7.33 0.51
C ASP A 76 -4.75 6.89 -0.64
N PHE A 77 -4.78 5.61 -1.00
CA PHE A 77 -4.00 4.97 -2.07
C PHE A 77 -4.83 4.69 -3.33
N MET A 78 -6.07 5.19 -3.39
CA MET A 78 -6.92 4.99 -4.56
C MET A 78 -6.39 5.75 -5.78
N PRO A 79 -6.57 5.19 -7.01
CA PRO A 79 -6.22 5.88 -8.24
C PRO A 79 -6.82 7.29 -8.27
N PRO A 80 -6.07 8.32 -8.74
CA PRO A 80 -4.83 8.21 -9.52
C PRO A 80 -3.55 8.10 -8.69
N LYS A 81 -3.64 7.87 -7.36
CA LYS A 81 -2.47 7.69 -6.52
C LYS A 81 -1.97 6.24 -6.61
N GLU A 82 -0.65 6.07 -6.59
CA GLU A 82 0.02 4.78 -6.70
C GLU A 82 0.78 4.50 -5.41
N LEU A 83 0.68 3.26 -4.92
CA LEU A 83 1.41 2.81 -3.73
C LEU A 83 2.73 2.16 -4.15
N GLU A 84 3.83 2.78 -3.75
CA GLU A 84 5.16 2.24 -3.95
C GLU A 84 5.71 1.71 -2.62
N ILE A 85 6.27 0.51 -2.66
CA ILE A 85 7.05 -0.04 -1.56
C ILE A 85 8.53 0.03 -1.92
N ARG A 86 9.33 0.65 -1.05
CA ARG A 86 10.79 0.73 -1.21
C ARG A 86 11.44 -0.09 -0.12
N ALA A 87 12.42 -0.91 -0.48
CA ALA A 87 13.27 -1.55 0.51
C ALA A 87 14.10 -0.47 1.22
N LEU A 88 14.23 -0.59 2.54
CA LEU A 88 15.22 0.10 3.34
C LEU A 88 16.54 -0.63 3.08
N ASP A 89 17.37 -0.08 2.18
CA ASP A 89 18.77 -0.52 2.06
C ASP A 89 19.50 -0.25 3.39
N ASP A 90 20.36 -1.18 3.82
CA ASP A 90 21.20 -1.12 5.04
C ASP A 90 22.21 0.04 5.00
#